data_AF-A0A954X0W2-F1
#
_entry.id   AF-A0A954X0W2-F1
#
_cell.length_a   1.000
_cell.length_b   1.000
_cell.length_c   1.000
_cell.angle_alpha   90.00
_cell.angle_beta   90.00
_cell.angle_gamma   90.00
#
_symmetry.space_group_name_H-M   'P 1'
#
loop_
_entity.id
_entity.type
_entity.pdbx_description
1 polymer ?
#
loop_
_entity_poly.entity_id
_entity_poly.type
_entity_poly.pdbx_seq_one_letter_code
_entity_poly.pdbx_strand_id
1 'polypeptide(L)'
;TNNVRSAAEAELNKKSPLSEADQADAAKLAERAKQLEDELYGKLKGNVGIFVNLFGVGPGQPQTEFFATVDQSLFFANGSQILSWLNPSGNNLTARLTKLEDPAALADELYLSVLTRRPTEAEVAETRDYLASRADDRTGAVRELAWSLITSAEFRFNH
;
A
#
# COMPACT_ATOMS: atom_id res chain seq x y z
N THR A 1 1.10 -4.06 -3.62
CA THR A 1 1.01 -4.97 -4.79
C THR A 1 2.13 -6.00 -4.83
N ASN A 2 3.40 -5.63 -4.60
CA ASN A 2 4.53 -6.58 -4.68
C ASN A 2 4.38 -7.85 -3.82
N ASN A 3 3.88 -7.77 -2.58
CA ASN A 3 3.75 -8.96 -1.72
C ASN A 3 2.71 -9.96 -2.24
N VAL A 4 1.60 -9.48 -2.80
CA VAL A 4 0.53 -10.35 -3.33
C VAL A 4 1.00 -11.05 -4.60
N ARG A 5 1.75 -10.35 -5.45
CA ARG A 5 2.38 -10.93 -6.64
C ARG A 5 3.38 -12.01 -6.24
N SER A 6 4.30 -11.75 -5.31
CA SER A 6 5.27 -12.76 -4.86
C SER A 6 4.60 -13.99 -4.21
N ALA A 7 3.50 -13.80 -3.47
CA ALA A 7 2.72 -14.91 -2.92
C ALA A 7 2.00 -15.72 -4.02
N ALA A 8 1.45 -15.06 -5.05
CA ALA A 8 0.88 -15.72 -6.22
C ALA A 8 1.95 -16.50 -7.01
N GLU A 9 3.14 -15.93 -7.18
CA GLU A 9 4.28 -16.61 -7.80
C GLU A 9 4.70 -17.86 -7.03
N ALA A 10 4.83 -17.76 -5.71
CA ALA A 10 5.23 -18.87 -4.85
C ALA A 10 4.19 -20.01 -4.85
N GLU A 11 2.90 -19.70 -4.79
CA GLU A 11 1.84 -20.70 -4.88
C GLU A 11 1.81 -21.36 -6.26
N LEU A 12 1.98 -20.60 -7.33
CA LEU A 12 2.00 -21.14 -8.68
C LEU A 12 3.23 -22.02 -8.91
N ASN A 13 4.40 -21.65 -8.36
CA ASN A 13 5.59 -22.52 -8.35
C ASN A 13 5.39 -23.81 -7.55
N LYS A 14 4.59 -23.77 -6.48
CA LYS A 14 4.25 -24.96 -5.68
C LYS A 14 3.23 -25.87 -6.38
N LYS A 15 2.22 -25.29 -7.04
CA LYS A 15 1.15 -26.01 -7.75
C LYS A 15 1.63 -26.55 -9.11
N SER A 16 2.51 -25.83 -9.79
CA SER A 16 2.97 -26.13 -11.15
C SER A 16 4.41 -25.63 -11.35
N PRO A 17 5.41 -26.38 -10.83
CA PRO A 17 6.81 -26.02 -11.01
C PRO A 17 7.23 -26.13 -12.48
N LEU A 18 7.99 -25.15 -12.96
CA LEU A 18 8.60 -25.18 -14.29
C LEU A 18 9.89 -25.99 -14.25
N SER A 19 10.07 -26.90 -15.21
CA SER A 19 11.37 -27.55 -15.42
C SER A 19 12.38 -26.59 -16.06
N GLU A 20 13.67 -26.92 -16.02
CA GLU A 20 14.71 -26.14 -16.70
C GLU A 20 14.48 -26.04 -18.23
N ALA A 21 13.88 -27.08 -18.82
CA ALA A 21 13.49 -27.08 -20.23
C ALA A 21 12.30 -26.14 -20.51
N ASP A 22 11.32 -26.07 -19.60
CA ASP A 22 10.19 -25.14 -19.74
C ASP A 22 10.62 -23.67 -19.56
N GLN A 23 11.67 -23.41 -18.80
CA GLN A 23 12.23 -22.06 -18.62
C GLN A 23 12.94 -21.54 -19.89
N ALA A 24 13.36 -22.43 -20.78
CA ALA A 24 13.94 -22.06 -22.07
C ALA A 24 12.89 -21.86 -23.17
N ASP A 25 11.64 -22.28 -22.93
CA ASP A 25 10.53 -22.16 -23.88
C ASP A 25 9.73 -20.87 -23.65
N ALA A 26 9.81 -19.95 -24.61
CA ALA A 26 9.12 -18.66 -24.57
C ALA A 26 7.60 -18.78 -24.49
N ALA A 27 6.99 -19.80 -25.10
CA ALA A 27 5.54 -20.02 -25.05
C ALA A 27 5.11 -20.49 -23.65
N LYS A 28 5.92 -21.34 -23.00
CA LYS A 28 5.69 -21.78 -21.62
C LYS A 28 5.84 -20.63 -20.63
N LEU A 29 6.81 -19.75 -20.83
CA LEU A 29 6.98 -18.54 -20.01
C LEU A 29 5.80 -17.55 -20.18
N ALA A 30 5.31 -17.37 -21.41
CA ALA A 30 4.15 -16.51 -21.67
C ALA A 30 2.88 -17.04 -20.99
N GLU A 31 2.64 -18.36 -21.08
CA GLU A 31 1.54 -19.02 -20.38
C GLU A 31 1.68 -18.90 -18.85
N ARG A 32 2.91 -19.04 -18.32
CA ARG A 32 3.20 -18.84 -16.89
C ARG A 32 2.90 -17.41 -16.43
N ALA A 33 3.20 -16.41 -17.25
CA ALA A 33 2.92 -15.01 -16.95
C ALA A 33 1.42 -14.73 -16.88
N LYS A 34 0.64 -15.30 -17.82
CA LYS A 34 -0.81 -15.21 -17.82
C LYS A 34 -1.43 -15.86 -16.59
N GLN A 35 -0.99 -17.07 -16.23
CA GLN A 35 -1.46 -17.78 -15.03
C GLN A 35 -1.15 -16.98 -13.75
N LEU A 36 0.00 -16.32 -13.68
CA LEU A 36 0.34 -15.45 -12.57
C LEU A 36 -0.59 -14.23 -12.49
N GLU A 37 -0.90 -13.61 -13.62
CA GLU A 37 -1.80 -12.46 -13.69
C GLU A 37 -3.23 -12.83 -13.28
N ASP A 38 -3.74 -13.97 -13.73
CA ASP A 38 -5.05 -14.50 -13.34
C ASP A 38 -5.14 -14.80 -11.83
N GLU A 39 -4.12 -15.43 -11.25
CA GLU A 39 -4.04 -15.71 -9.81
C GLU A 39 -3.93 -14.41 -8.99
N LEU A 40 -3.11 -13.46 -9.46
CA LEU A 40 -2.97 -12.14 -8.84
C LEU A 40 -4.29 -11.36 -8.87
N TYR A 41 -4.97 -11.35 -10.01
CA TYR A 41 -6.30 -10.74 -10.15
C TYR A 41 -7.31 -11.42 -9.23
N GLY A 42 -7.30 -12.75 -9.16
CA GLY A 42 -8.14 -13.53 -8.25
C GLY A 42 -7.99 -13.11 -6.78
N LYS A 43 -6.76 -12.81 -6.34
CA LYS A 43 -6.45 -12.34 -4.98
C LYS A 43 -6.79 -10.86 -4.76
N LEU A 44 -6.69 -10.02 -5.80
CA LEU A 44 -6.93 -8.58 -5.69
C LEU A 44 -8.39 -8.15 -5.92
N LYS A 45 -9.16 -8.91 -6.72
CA LYS A 45 -10.54 -8.54 -7.12
C LYS A 45 -11.47 -8.30 -5.94
N GLY A 46 -11.27 -9.00 -4.81
CA GLY A 46 -12.04 -8.79 -3.58
C GLY A 46 -11.85 -7.39 -3.00
N ASN A 47 -10.63 -6.85 -3.07
CA ASN A 47 -10.32 -5.49 -2.61
C ASN A 47 -10.93 -4.43 -3.55
N VAL A 48 -10.97 -4.72 -4.86
CA VAL A 48 -11.62 -3.85 -5.85
C VAL A 48 -13.14 -3.80 -5.60
N GLY A 49 -13.76 -4.94 -5.27
CA GLY A 49 -15.20 -5.00 -4.96
C GLY A 49 -15.60 -4.11 -3.77
N ILE A 50 -14.76 -4.00 -2.74
CA ILE A 50 -14.97 -3.08 -1.62
C ILE A 50 -14.97 -1.63 -2.11
N PHE A 51 -13.98 -1.25 -2.92
CA PHE A 51 -13.87 0.10 -3.46
C PHE A 51 -15.03 0.45 -4.41
N VAL A 52 -15.41 -0.47 -5.30
CA VAL A 52 -16.57 -0.32 -6.20
C VAL A 52 -17.87 -0.22 -5.41
N ASN A 53 -18.02 -0.92 -4.29
CA ASN A 53 -19.22 -0.81 -3.46
C ASN A 53 -19.28 0.51 -2.66
N LEU A 54 -18.13 1.03 -2.24
CA LEU A 54 -18.02 2.29 -1.46
C LEU A 54 -18.06 3.55 -2.33
N PHE A 55 -17.53 3.47 -3.55
CA PHE A 55 -17.33 4.62 -4.45
C PHE A 55 -18.03 4.48 -5.81
N GLY A 56 -18.51 3.29 -6.15
CA GLY A 56 -19.36 3.08 -7.33
C GLY A 56 -20.83 3.27 -6.97
N VAL A 57 -21.49 4.18 -7.67
CA VAL A 57 -22.94 4.35 -7.54
C VAL A 57 -23.65 3.20 -8.25
N GLY A 58 -24.73 2.67 -7.67
CA GLY A 58 -25.49 1.57 -8.26
C GLY A 58 -25.98 1.86 -9.69
N PRO A 59 -26.08 0.86 -10.56
CA PRO A 59 -26.48 1.05 -11.96
C PRO A 59 -27.86 1.74 -12.06
N GLY A 60 -27.90 2.89 -12.76
CA GLY A 60 -29.14 3.61 -13.07
C GLY A 60 -29.47 4.84 -12.21
N GLN A 61 -28.60 5.28 -11.30
CA GLN A 61 -28.83 6.50 -10.51
C GLN A 61 -28.14 7.74 -11.14
N PRO A 62 -28.81 8.91 -11.18
CA PRO A 62 -28.25 10.14 -11.77
C PRO A 62 -27.05 10.68 -10.97
N GLN A 63 -26.01 11.14 -11.70
CA GLN A 63 -24.70 11.56 -11.17
C GLN A 63 -24.67 12.97 -10.52
N THR A 64 -25.82 13.54 -10.17
CA THR A 64 -25.91 14.97 -9.83
C THR A 64 -25.84 15.30 -8.33
N GLU A 65 -25.95 14.32 -7.44
CA GLU A 65 -25.83 14.57 -5.99
C GLU A 65 -24.66 13.78 -5.39
N PHE A 66 -23.61 14.52 -5.06
CA PHE A 66 -22.50 14.04 -4.23
C PHE A 66 -23.00 13.85 -2.80
N PHE A 67 -23.29 12.61 -2.43
CA PHE A 67 -23.51 12.24 -1.03
C PHE A 67 -22.18 11.76 -0.44
N ALA A 68 -21.47 12.65 0.25
CA ALA A 68 -20.47 12.22 1.24
C ALA A 68 -21.23 11.59 2.42
N THR A 69 -21.51 10.29 2.34
CA THR A 69 -22.17 9.59 3.44
C THR A 69 -21.20 9.52 4.63
N VAL A 70 -21.77 9.54 5.85
CA VAL A 70 -21.01 9.35 7.09
C VAL A 70 -20.14 8.08 7.02
N ASP A 71 -20.58 7.06 6.29
CA ASP A 71 -19.85 5.82 6.05
C ASP A 71 -18.56 5.97 5.24
N GLN A 72 -18.50 6.88 4.26
CA GLN A 72 -17.25 7.19 3.54
C GLN A 72 -16.27 7.93 4.47
N SER A 73 -16.78 8.86 5.29
CA SER A 73 -15.97 9.54 6.31
C SER A 73 -15.51 8.57 7.40
N LEU A 74 -16.33 7.57 7.75
CA LEU A 74 -16.02 6.53 8.74
C LEU A 74 -15.04 5.48 8.19
N PHE A 75 -15.09 5.16 6.89
CA PHE A 75 -14.11 4.30 6.22
C PHE A 75 -12.70 4.93 6.21
N PHE A 76 -12.62 6.24 6.00
CA PHE A 76 -11.37 6.99 6.20
C PHE A 76 -11.02 7.16 7.69
N ALA A 77 -12.00 7.33 8.59
CA ALA A 77 -11.76 7.58 10.02
C ALA A 77 -11.50 6.32 10.87
N ASN A 78 -11.87 5.11 10.40
CA ASN A 78 -11.73 3.83 11.12
C ASN A 78 -11.03 2.76 10.26
N GLY A 79 -10.12 3.18 9.38
CA GLY A 79 -9.49 2.38 8.33
C GLY A 79 -8.62 1.22 8.83
N SER A 80 -9.22 0.15 9.36
CA SER A 80 -8.53 -1.11 9.67
C SER A 80 -7.80 -1.69 8.45
N GLN A 81 -8.35 -1.52 7.25
CA GLN A 81 -7.71 -1.89 5.99
C GLN A 81 -6.49 -1.03 5.65
N ILE A 82 -6.57 0.30 5.76
CA ILE A 82 -5.41 1.18 5.48
C ILE A 82 -4.31 0.94 6.53
N LEU A 83 -4.69 0.84 7.81
CA LEU A 83 -3.78 0.48 8.89
C LEU A 83 -3.15 -0.91 8.68
N SER A 84 -3.88 -1.86 8.07
CA SER A 84 -3.33 -3.16 7.69
C SER A 84 -2.32 -3.06 6.54
N TRP A 85 -2.50 -2.16 5.58
CA TRP A 85 -1.54 -1.92 4.49
C TRP A 85 -0.26 -1.27 5.00
N LEU A 86 -0.36 -0.52 6.10
CA LEU A 86 0.78 0.06 6.80
C LEU A 86 1.50 -0.95 7.69
N ASN A 87 0.97 -2.14 7.97
CA ASN A 87 1.76 -3.17 8.66
C ASN A 87 2.98 -3.53 7.81
N PRO A 88 4.21 -3.47 8.35
CA PRO A 88 5.39 -3.88 7.62
C PRO A 88 5.23 -5.31 7.10
N SER A 89 5.31 -5.47 5.79
CA SER A 89 5.19 -6.76 5.14
C SER A 89 5.96 -6.73 3.83
N GLY A 90 6.74 -7.78 3.55
CA GLY A 90 7.56 -7.90 2.35
C GLY A 90 8.37 -6.64 2.05
N ASN A 91 8.01 -5.90 1.00
CA ASN A 91 8.71 -4.67 0.58
C ASN A 91 7.78 -3.43 0.48
N ASN A 92 6.70 -3.37 1.26
CA ASN A 92 5.85 -2.18 1.33
C ASN A 92 6.59 -0.99 1.99
N LEU A 93 6.02 0.21 1.90
CA LEU A 93 6.66 1.45 2.36
C LEU A 93 7.15 1.34 3.80
N THR A 94 6.30 0.95 4.74
CA THR A 94 6.66 0.85 6.15
C THR A 94 7.74 -0.21 6.41
N ALA A 95 7.77 -1.32 5.66
CA ALA A 95 8.87 -2.30 5.75
C ALA A 95 10.21 -1.80 5.20
N ARG A 96 10.22 -0.80 4.32
CA ARG A 96 11.45 -0.13 3.88
C ARG A 96 11.87 0.94 4.88
N LEU A 97 10.93 1.76 5.33
CA LEU A 97 11.17 2.82 6.32
C LEU A 97 11.70 2.27 7.65
N THR A 98 11.23 1.11 8.12
CA THR A 98 11.75 0.50 9.37
C THR A 98 13.22 0.06 9.28
N LYS A 99 13.77 -0.10 8.07
CA LYS A 99 15.19 -0.44 7.83
C LYS A 99 16.09 0.79 7.75
N LEU A 100 15.52 1.99 7.64
CA LEU A 100 16.27 3.23 7.64
C LEU A 100 16.51 3.66 9.08
N GLU A 101 17.76 3.59 9.52
CA GLU A 101 18.16 4.00 10.87
C GLU A 101 18.21 5.53 11.00
N ASP A 102 18.70 6.20 9.96
CA ASP A 102 18.77 7.65 9.87
C ASP A 102 17.37 8.28 9.74
N PRO A 103 16.93 9.09 10.71
CA PRO A 103 15.64 9.78 10.66
C PRO A 103 15.50 10.74 9.47
N ALA A 104 16.60 11.34 8.99
CA ALA A 104 16.54 12.24 7.84
C ALA A 104 16.25 11.44 6.55
N ALA A 105 16.98 10.36 6.31
CA ALA A 105 16.69 9.44 5.20
C ALA A 105 15.27 8.86 5.27
N LEU A 106 14.80 8.52 6.48
CA LEU A 106 13.44 8.03 6.69
C LEU A 106 12.39 9.09 6.32
N ALA A 107 12.54 10.33 6.80
CA ALA A 107 11.67 11.43 6.44
C ALA A 107 11.67 11.67 4.92
N ASP A 108 12.84 11.65 4.30
CA ASP A 108 12.97 11.83 2.85
C ASP A 108 12.18 10.79 2.05
N GLU A 109 12.32 9.50 2.37
CA GLU A 109 11.57 8.45 1.68
C GLU A 109 10.07 8.53 1.97
N LEU A 110 9.69 8.83 3.22
CA LEU A 110 8.30 8.92 3.65
C LEU A 110 7.55 10.04 2.91
N TYR A 111 8.08 11.25 2.93
CA TYR A 111 7.43 12.42 2.33
C TYR A 111 7.39 12.33 0.80
N LEU A 112 8.45 11.82 0.17
CA LEU A 112 8.41 11.57 -1.28
C LEU A 112 7.37 10.52 -1.66
N SER A 113 7.27 9.44 -0.88
CA SER A 113 6.37 8.34 -1.19
C SER A 113 4.90 8.70 -0.99
N VAL A 114 4.59 9.58 -0.02
CA VAL A 114 3.21 9.92 0.34
C VAL A 114 2.76 11.25 -0.26
N LEU A 115 3.62 12.28 -0.24
CA LEU A 115 3.30 13.65 -0.64
C LEU A 115 3.99 14.09 -1.93
N THR A 116 4.82 13.23 -2.56
CA THR A 116 5.54 13.51 -3.81
C THR A 116 6.47 14.74 -3.77
N ARG A 117 6.91 15.14 -2.58
CA ARG A 117 7.87 16.23 -2.35
C ARG A 117 8.90 15.85 -1.28
N ARG A 118 9.99 16.62 -1.19
CA ARG A 118 10.94 16.51 -0.08
C ARG A 118 10.33 17.07 1.22
N PRO A 119 10.70 16.54 2.39
CA PRO A 119 10.36 17.16 3.66
C PRO A 119 11.12 18.49 3.81
N THR A 120 10.55 19.38 4.61
CA THR A 120 11.21 20.58 5.11
C THR A 120 12.11 20.23 6.32
N GLU A 121 13.02 21.13 6.69
CA GLU A 121 13.88 20.93 7.86
C GLU A 121 13.07 20.73 9.16
N ALA A 122 11.94 21.43 9.30
CA ALA A 122 11.05 21.29 10.44
C ALA A 122 10.39 19.90 10.49
N GLU A 123 9.95 19.39 9.35
CA GLU A 123 9.35 18.05 9.22
C GLU A 123 10.36 16.93 9.48
N VAL A 124 11.61 17.11 9.06
CA VAL A 124 12.71 16.19 9.41
C VAL A 124 12.94 16.19 10.93
N ALA A 125 12.96 17.36 11.56
CA ALA A 125 13.11 17.47 13.01
C ALA A 125 11.96 16.80 13.76
N GLU A 126 10.71 17.05 13.36
CA GLU A 126 9.52 16.42 13.96
C GLU A 126 9.54 14.90 13.81
N THR A 127 9.89 14.40 12.62
CA THR A 127 10.02 12.95 12.35
C THR A 127 11.07 12.32 13.28
N ARG A 128 12.25 12.95 13.40
CA ARG A 128 13.31 12.50 14.31
C ARG A 128 12.85 12.46 15.76
N ASP A 129 12.26 13.56 16.23
CA ASP A 129 11.87 13.71 17.63
C ASP A 129 10.76 12.72 17.99
N TYR A 130 9.82 12.48 17.06
CA TYR A 130 8.78 11.47 17.24
C TYR A 130 9.34 10.05 17.31
N LEU A 131 10.26 9.69 16.40
CA LEU A 131 10.92 8.38 16.41
C LEU A 131 11.74 8.17 17.69
N ALA A 132 12.39 9.22 18.20
CA ALA A 132 13.13 9.16 19.47
C ALA A 132 12.18 8.98 20.67
N SER A 133 11.01 9.62 20.65
CA SER A 133 10.02 9.50 21.74
C SER A 133 9.39 8.11 21.85
N ARG A 134 9.50 7.28 20.80
CA ARG A 134 8.98 5.91 20.71
C ARG A 134 10.05 4.90 20.33
N ALA A 135 11.25 5.05 20.89
CA ALA A 135 12.39 4.17 20.58
C ALA A 135 12.11 2.68 20.90
N ASP A 136 11.22 2.41 21.87
CA ASP A 136 10.74 1.08 22.27
C ASP A 136 9.75 0.45 21.26
N ASP A 137 9.05 1.26 20.47
CA ASP A 137 8.18 0.82 19.37
C ASP A 137 8.40 1.63 18.09
N ARG A 138 9.62 1.54 17.54
CA ARG A 138 9.97 2.19 16.27
C ARG A 138 9.02 1.80 15.14
N THR A 139 8.59 0.54 15.11
CA THR A 139 7.69 0.05 14.05
C THR A 139 6.31 0.70 14.15
N GLY A 140 5.74 0.80 15.34
CA GLY A 140 4.51 1.55 15.59
C GLY A 140 4.67 3.02 15.19
N ALA A 141 5.75 3.67 15.60
CA ALA A 141 6.01 5.08 15.27
C ALA A 141 6.07 5.33 13.76
N VAL A 142 6.75 4.47 12.99
CA VAL A 142 6.79 4.57 11.52
C VAL A 142 5.41 4.43 10.89
N ARG A 143 4.57 3.52 11.43
CA ARG A 143 3.19 3.33 10.94
C ARG A 143 2.33 4.55 11.23
N GLU A 144 2.47 5.14 12.41
CA GLU A 144 1.75 6.35 12.82
C GLU A 144 2.15 7.57 11.99
N LEU A 145 3.45 7.74 11.69
CA LEU A 145 3.93 8.79 10.79
C LEU A 145 3.40 8.62 9.36
N ALA A 146 3.39 7.39 8.84
CA ALA A 146 2.81 7.14 7.51
C ALA A 146 1.30 7.42 7.49
N TRP A 147 0.59 7.03 8.55
CA TRP A 147 -0.83 7.29 8.70
C TRP A 147 -1.14 8.79 8.82
N SER A 148 -0.34 9.55 9.59
CA SER A 148 -0.55 10.99 9.76
C SER A 148 -0.45 11.75 8.44
N LEU A 149 0.51 11.40 7.58
CA LEU A 149 0.63 12.02 6.25
C LEU A 149 -0.53 11.65 5.32
N ILE A 150 -0.94 10.37 5.28
CA ILE A 150 -2.07 9.91 4.43
C ILE A 150 -3.39 10.58 4.85
N THR A 151 -3.54 10.88 6.14
CA THR A 151 -4.74 11.55 6.68
C THR A 151 -4.63 13.07 6.75
N SER A 152 -3.49 13.63 6.33
CA SER A 152 -3.25 15.07 6.35
C SER A 152 -4.13 15.82 5.34
N ALA A 153 -4.38 17.10 5.62
CA ALA A 153 -5.05 17.99 4.66
C ALA A 153 -4.24 18.12 3.36
N GLU A 154 -2.91 18.10 3.45
CA GLU A 154 -2.04 18.20 2.28
C GLU A 154 -2.27 17.04 1.31
N PHE A 155 -2.26 15.80 1.80
CA PHE A 155 -2.56 14.63 0.98
C PHE A 155 -3.95 14.73 0.32
N ARG A 156 -4.91 15.32 1.04
CA ARG A 156 -6.31 15.49 0.59
C ARG A 156 -6.52 16.60 -0.44
N PHE A 157 -5.62 17.57 -0.57
CA PHE A 157 -5.84 18.74 -1.43
C PHE A 157 -4.71 19.02 -2.43
N ASN A 158 -3.53 18.44 -2.27
CA ASN A 158 -2.40 18.56 -3.19
C ASN A 158 -2.20 17.27 -3.98
N HIS A 159 -3.08 17.02 -4.95
CA HIS A 159 -2.96 15.95 -5.95
C HIS A 159 -3.49 16.36 -7.32
#